data_AF-Q6L321-F1
#
_entry.id   AF-Q6L321-F1
#
_cell.length_a   1.000
_cell.length_b   1.000
_cell.length_c   1.000
_cell.angle_alpha   90.00
_cell.angle_beta   90.00
_cell.angle_gamma   90.00
#
_symmetry.space_group_name_H-M   'P 1'
#
loop_
_entity.id
_entity.type
_entity.pdbx_description
1 polymer ?
#
loop_
_entity_poly.entity_id
_entity_poly.type
_entity_poly.pdbx_seq_one_letter_code
_entity_poly.pdbx_strand_id
1 'polypeptide(L)'
;MIITFRYIADYNLFPMSTDMLNNTINYIKKLDKNKRIKFIINYGFYANGTFHNGSDIDLCIYYDGTRDERNKFRLKMCSQR
;
A
#
# COMPACT_ATOMS: atom_id res chain seq x y z
N MET A 1 1.72 -5.67 9.27
CA MET A 1 0.89 -4.46 9.46
C MET A 1 0.13 -4.26 8.17
N ILE A 2 -1.19 -4.10 8.22
CA ILE A 2 -2.00 -3.94 7.01
C ILE A 2 -2.27 -2.45 6.81
N ILE A 3 -2.01 -1.94 5.59
CA ILE A 3 -2.36 -0.59 5.17
C ILE A 3 -3.26 -0.69 3.94
N THR A 4 -4.51 -0.27 4.10
CA THR A 4 -5.45 -0.14 2.99
C THR A 4 -5.32 1.25 2.37
N PHE A 5 -5.11 1.30 1.06
CA PHE A 5 -5.18 2.53 0.29
C PHE A 5 -6.52 2.58 -0.43
N ARG A 6 -7.30 3.60 -0.08
CA ARG A 6 -8.57 3.88 -0.72
C ARG A 6 -8.34 4.70 -1.98
N TYR A 7 -8.61 4.12 -3.14
CA TYR A 7 -8.66 4.83 -4.41
C TYR A 7 -9.93 4.40 -5.13
N ILE A 8 -10.61 5.33 -5.81
CA ILE A 8 -11.76 4.96 -6.62
C ILE A 8 -11.20 4.37 -7.91
N ALA A 9 -11.24 3.04 -8.05
CA ALA A 9 -11.02 2.41 -9.34
C ALA A 9 -12.07 2.94 -10.34
N ASP A 10 -11.61 3.54 -11.43
CA ASP A 10 -12.41 3.92 -12.60
C ASP A 10 -12.07 2.94 -13.73
N TYR A 11 -13.04 2.13 -14.18
CA TYR A 11 -12.85 1.11 -15.22
C TYR A 11 -12.25 1.64 -16.52
N ASN A 12 -12.34 2.96 -16.80
CA ASN A 12 -11.74 3.57 -17.99
C ASN A 12 -10.20 3.64 -17.94
N LEU A 13 -9.60 3.41 -16.78
CA LEU A 13 -8.15 3.40 -16.58
C LEU A 13 -7.60 1.98 -16.46
N PHE A 14 -8.33 0.95 -16.90
CA PHE A 14 -7.85 -0.42 -16.81
C PHE A 14 -6.82 -0.77 -17.90
N PRO A 15 -5.68 -1.40 -17.56
CA PRO A 15 -5.27 -1.80 -16.21
C PRO A 15 -4.85 -0.55 -15.43
N MET A 16 -5.44 -0.37 -14.24
CA MET A 16 -5.10 0.72 -13.32
C MET A 16 -3.59 0.88 -13.36
N SER A 17 -3.10 2.03 -13.85
CA SER A 17 -1.76 2.05 -14.45
C SER A 17 -0.76 1.47 -13.47
N THR A 18 0.01 0.48 -13.91
CA THR A 18 1.11 -0.14 -13.16
C THR A 18 1.99 0.92 -12.49
N ASP A 19 2.05 2.10 -13.09
CA ASP A 19 2.69 3.31 -12.60
C ASP A 19 2.16 3.77 -11.23
N MET A 20 0.84 3.74 -10.97
CA MET A 20 0.28 4.16 -9.69
C MET A 20 0.70 3.22 -8.56
N LEU A 21 0.57 1.90 -8.77
CA LEU A 21 0.99 0.91 -7.78
C LEU A 21 2.50 1.01 -7.53
N ASN A 22 3.29 1.17 -8.58
CA ASN A 22 4.72 1.40 -8.50
C ASN A 22 5.06 2.69 -7.74
N ASN A 23 4.33 3.78 -7.98
CA ASN A 23 4.51 5.05 -7.28
C ASN A 23 4.21 4.91 -5.79
N THR A 24 3.12 4.23 -5.41
CA THR A 24 2.78 3.95 -4.01
C THR A 24 3.85 3.08 -3.36
N ILE A 25 4.32 2.02 -4.01
CA ILE A 25 5.40 1.17 -3.48
C ILE A 25 6.71 1.97 -3.33
N ASN A 26 7.05 2.79 -4.31
CA ASN A 26 8.26 3.63 -4.28
C ASN A 26 8.19 4.66 -3.16
N TYR A 27 7.04 5.28 -2.94
CA TYR A 27 6.80 6.17 -1.82
C TYR A 27 6.96 5.44 -0.48
N ILE A 28 6.34 4.27 -0.35
CA ILE A 28 6.43 3.43 0.86
C ILE A 28 7.91 3.12 1.18
N LYS A 29 8.68 2.72 0.16
CA LYS A 29 10.12 2.43 0.28
C LYS A 29 10.93 3.67 0.68
N LYS A 30 10.61 4.85 0.14
CA LYS A 30 11.29 6.12 0.49
C LYS A 30 11.13 6.49 1.97
N LEU A 31 9.97 6.19 2.57
CA LEU A 31 9.74 6.45 3.98
C LEU A 31 10.50 5.48 4.90
N ASP A 32 10.84 4.29 4.41
CA ASP A 32 11.65 3.30 5.12
C ASP A 32 13.15 3.56 4.97
N LYS A 33 13.63 4.65 5.58
CA LYS A 33 15.04 5.06 5.55
C LYS A 33 16.02 3.97 6.03
N ASN A 34 15.55 3.07 6.90
CA ASN A 34 16.37 2.04 7.53
C ASN A 34 16.22 0.66 6.87
N LYS A 35 15.53 0.55 5.72
CA LYS A 35 15.36 -0.70 4.95
C LYS A 35 14.84 -1.88 5.81
N ARG A 36 13.84 -1.62 6.65
CA ARG A 36 13.21 -2.59 7.56
C ARG A 36 11.97 -3.26 6.97
N ILE A 37 11.42 -2.76 5.87
CA ILE A 37 10.42 -3.46 5.08
C ILE A 37 11.05 -4.73 4.52
N LYS A 38 10.49 -5.90 4.84
CA LYS A 38 10.94 -7.18 4.27
C LYS A 38 10.14 -7.58 3.04
N PHE A 39 8.83 -7.32 3.07
CA PHE A 39 7.95 -7.57 1.94
C PHE A 39 6.72 -6.68 1.99
N ILE A 40 6.16 -6.45 0.80
CA ILE A 40 4.88 -5.80 0.56
C ILE A 40 4.06 -6.78 -0.26
N ILE A 41 2.86 -7.11 0.22
CA ILE A 41 1.95 -8.05 -0.44
C ILE A 41 0.68 -7.29 -0.79
N ASN A 42 0.26 -7.38 -2.05
CA ASN A 42 -1.08 -6.98 -2.45
C ASN A 42 -2.08 -8.04 -1.95
N TYR A 43 -3.13 -7.61 -1.27
CA TYR A 43 -4.18 -8.51 -0.80
C TYR A 43 -5.57 -7.92 -1.12
N GLY A 44 -6.63 -8.63 -0.76
CA GLY A 44 -8.00 -8.15 -0.92
C GLY A 44 -8.55 -8.36 -2.32
N PHE A 45 -9.61 -7.61 -2.66
CA PHE A 45 -10.37 -7.83 -3.90
C PHE A 45 -9.51 -7.66 -5.16
N TYR A 46 -8.56 -6.73 -5.15
CA TYR A 46 -7.64 -6.55 -6.27
C TYR A 46 -6.74 -7.76 -6.47
N ALA A 47 -6.15 -8.30 -5.39
CA ALA A 47 -5.31 -9.50 -5.47
C ALA A 47 -6.09 -10.75 -5.91
N ASN A 48 -7.39 -10.82 -5.59
CA ASN A 48 -8.26 -11.93 -5.96
C ASN A 48 -8.91 -11.77 -7.34
N GLY A 49 -8.69 -10.66 -8.05
CA GLY A 49 -9.32 -10.40 -9.35
C GLY A 49 -10.83 -10.13 -9.28
N THR A 50 -11.38 -9.89 -8.09
CA THR A 50 -12.81 -9.64 -7.85
C THR A 50 -13.08 -8.18 -7.47
N PHE A 51 -12.21 -7.27 -7.88
CA PHE A 51 -12.36 -5.84 -7.62
C PHE A 51 -13.47 -5.25 -8.50
N HIS A 52 -14.11 -4.20 -8.00
CA HIS A 52 -15.14 -3.44 -8.70
C HIS A 52 -14.81 -1.94 -8.73
N ASN A 53 -15.59 -1.16 -9.48
CA ASN A 53 -15.47 0.30 -9.44
C ASN A 53 -15.62 0.81 -8.00
N GLY A 54 -14.68 1.65 -7.57
CA GLY A 54 -14.61 2.12 -6.18
C GLY A 54 -14.02 1.13 -5.17
N SER A 55 -13.50 -0.03 -5.60
CA SER A 55 -12.72 -0.90 -4.72
C SER A 55 -11.38 -0.28 -4.34
N ASP A 56 -11.03 -0.46 -3.07
CA ASP A 56 -9.74 -0.05 -2.51
C ASP A 56 -8.62 -1.04 -2.92
N ILE A 57 -7.37 -0.59 -2.84
CA ILE A 57 -6.19 -1.45 -2.97
C ILE A 57 -5.63 -1.70 -1.58
N ASP A 58 -5.54 -2.96 -1.21
CA ASP A 58 -5.01 -3.32 0.08
C ASP A 58 -3.55 -3.78 0.03
N LEU A 59 -2.67 -3.10 0.77
CA LEU A 59 -1.25 -3.46 0.88
C LEU A 59 -0.91 -3.95 2.28
N CYS A 60 -0.50 -5.21 2.41
CA CYS A 60 0.08 -5.73 3.64
C CYS A 60 1.60 -5.49 3.65
N ILE A 61 2.10 -4.83 4.69
CA ILE A 61 3.53 -4.52 4.84
C ILE A 61 4.06 -5.25 6.06
N TYR A 62 5.11 -6.04 5.84
CA TYR A 62 5.93 -6.57 6.93
C TYR A 62 7.11 -5.65 7.18
N TYR A 63 7.11 -5.06 8.37
CA TYR A 63 8.12 -4.13 8.84
C TYR A 63 8.83 -4.74 10.05
N ASP A 64 10.12 -5.00 9.89
CA ASP A 64 10.97 -5.64 10.88
C ASP A 64 11.38 -4.64 11.96
N GLY A 65 10.52 -4.47 12.96
CA GLY A 65 10.83 -3.66 14.13
C GLY A 65 9.85 -3.84 15.26
N THR A 66 10.11 -3.15 16.38
CA THR A 66 9.26 -3.17 17.56
C THR A 66 7.85 -2.64 17.25
N ARG A 67 6.90 -2.91 18.14
CA ARG A 67 5.52 -2.42 17.99
C ARG A 67 5.47 -0.91 17.78
N ASP A 68 6.25 -0.15 18.54
CA ASP A 68 6.27 1.31 18.47
C ASP A 68 6.89 1.83 17.18
N GLU A 69 7.95 1.19 16.70
CA GLU A 69 8.56 1.53 15.41
C GLU A 69 7.59 1.27 14.25
N ARG A 70 6.89 0.13 14.28
CA ARG A 70 5.83 -0.17 13.30
C ARG A 70 4.70 0.86 13.36
N ASN A 71 4.27 1.26 14.56
CA ASN A 71 3.22 2.27 14.73
C ASN A 71 3.66 3.66 14.22
N LYS A 72 4.88 4.09 14.53
CA LYS A 72 5.46 5.34 14.01
C LYS A 72 5.55 5.32 12.49
N PHE A 73 5.98 4.20 11.92
CA PHE A 73 6.02 4.02 10.48
C PHE A 73 4.62 4.09 9.85
N ARG A 74 3.62 3.43 10.46
CA ARG A 74 2.20 3.52 10.06
C ARG A 74 1.70 4.96 10.04
N LEU A 75 1.97 5.73 11.09
CA LEU A 75 1.50 7.11 11.20
C LEU A 75 2.12 7.98 10.11
N LYS A 76 3.42 7.81 9.81
CA LYS A 76 4.09 8.52 8.70
C LYS A 76 3.43 8.23 7.35
N MET A 77 3.00 7.00 7.12
CA MET A 77 2.27 6.62 5.90
C MET A 77 0.90 7.30 5.81
N CYS A 78 0.20 7.44 6.93
CA CYS A 78 -1.14 8.01 6.98
C CYS A 78 -1.18 9.55 7.08
N SER A 79 -0.05 10.20 7.38
CA SER A 79 0.00 11.64 7.70
C SER A 79 0.19 12.57 6.49
N GLN A 80 0.40 12.04 5.30
CA GLN A 80 0.36 12.83 4.06
C GLN A 80 -0.96 12.55 3.34
N ARG A 81 -1.88 13.50 3.46
CA ARG A 81 -3.01 13.69 2.55
C ARG A 81 -2.75 14.95 1.76
#